data_AF-A0A6N9TYH2-F1
#
_entry.id   AF-A0A6N9TYH2-F1
#
_cell.length_a   1.000
_cell.length_b   1.000
_cell.length_c   1.000
_cell.angle_alpha   90.00
_cell.angle_beta   90.00
_cell.angle_gamma   90.00
#
_symmetry.space_group_name_H-M   'P 1'
#
loop_
_entity.id
_entity.type
_entity.pdbx_description
1 polymer ?
#
loop_
_entity_poly.entity_id
_entity_poly.type
_entity_poly.pdbx_seq_one_letter_code
_entity_poly.pdbx_strand_id
1 'polypeptide(L)'
;TDESTAEDVLEALVDARLLEVSGSDRAGRLRYRMPPVIRLFASERAEDESDGAERRSTVDRALTAWLLRARAGVRALTDGRPVRAAGALPW
;
A
#
# COMPACT_ATOMS: atom_id res chain seq x y z
N THR A 1 -9.51 4.46 6.87
CA THR A 1 -9.98 4.77 5.51
C THR A 1 -10.85 3.62 5.06
N ASP A 2 -12.06 3.92 4.60
CA ASP A 2 -12.91 2.93 3.94
C ASP A 2 -12.30 2.54 2.57
N GLU A 3 -12.70 1.41 1.99
CA GLU A 3 -12.11 0.89 0.75
C GLU A 3 -12.31 1.85 -0.44
N SER A 4 -13.51 2.41 -0.59
CA SER A 4 -13.79 3.37 -1.67
C SER A 4 -12.93 4.63 -1.58
N THR A 5 -12.77 5.19 -0.38
CA THR A 5 -11.89 6.37 -0.20
C THR A 5 -10.43 6.04 -0.51
N ALA A 6 -9.98 4.81 -0.28
CA ALA A 6 -8.64 4.40 -0.64
C ALA A 6 -8.48 4.28 -2.16
N GLU A 7 -9.49 3.80 -2.87
CA GLU A 7 -9.52 3.73 -4.34
C GLU A 7 -9.47 5.12 -4.97
N ASP A 8 -10.28 6.08 -4.48
CA ASP A 8 -10.28 7.47 -4.97
C ASP A 8 -8.90 8.13 -4.81
N VAL A 9 -8.22 7.86 -3.69
CA VAL A 9 -6.86 8.38 -3.45
C VAL A 9 -5.86 7.74 -4.42
N LEU A 10 -5.97 6.44 -4.69
CA LEU A 10 -5.08 5.78 -5.66
C LEU A 10 -5.30 6.31 -7.08
N GLU A 11 -6.54 6.57 -7.47
CA GLU A 11 -6.87 7.20 -8.76
C GLU A 11 -6.26 8.59 -8.87
N ALA A 12 -6.46 9.45 -7.87
CA ALA A 12 -5.88 10.79 -7.84
C ALA A 12 -4.34 10.78 -7.94
N LEU A 13 -3.68 9.81 -7.29
CA LEU A 13 -2.23 9.65 -7.37
C LEU A 13 -1.75 9.17 -8.75
N VAL A 14 -2.56 8.37 -9.46
CA VAL A 14 -2.28 7.96 -10.84
C VAL A 14 -2.46 9.14 -11.80
N ASP A 15 -3.53 9.91 -11.65
CA ASP A 15 -3.80 11.11 -12.45
C ASP A 15 -2.68 12.15 -12.28
N ALA A 16 -2.19 12.31 -11.06
CA ALA A 16 -1.04 13.17 -10.72
C ALA A 16 0.32 12.60 -11.17
N ARG A 17 0.36 11.41 -11.79
CA ARG A 17 1.58 10.70 -12.21
C ARG A 17 2.55 10.38 -11.08
N LEU A 18 2.05 10.32 -9.84
CA LEU A 18 2.82 9.90 -8.67
C LEU A 18 2.86 8.37 -8.54
N LEU A 19 1.84 7.70 -9.06
CA LEU A 19 1.78 6.25 -9.20
C LEU A 19 1.54 5.85 -10.67
N GLU A 20 1.99 4.66 -11.01
CA GLU A 20 1.72 4.00 -12.28
C GLU A 20 1.05 2.66 -12.02
N VAL A 21 0.06 2.29 -12.84
CA VAL A 21 -0.52 0.96 -12.82
C VAL A 21 0.49 -0.02 -13.40
N SER A 22 0.95 -0.98 -12.59
CA SER A 22 1.94 -1.99 -12.96
C SER A 22 1.30 -3.32 -13.41
N GLY A 23 -0.03 -3.39 -13.45
CA GLY A 23 -0.81 -4.57 -13.81
C GLY A 23 -1.89 -4.89 -12.79
N SER A 24 -2.39 -6.12 -12.80
CA SER A 24 -3.30 -6.65 -11.78
C SER A 24 -2.71 -7.89 -11.14
N ASP A 25 -3.09 -8.15 -9.89
CA ASP A 25 -2.76 -9.41 -9.22
C ASP A 25 -3.70 -10.54 -9.64
N ARG A 26 -3.44 -11.75 -9.14
CA ARG A 26 -4.29 -12.92 -9.41
C ARG A 26 -5.69 -12.82 -8.79
N ALA A 27 -5.95 -11.87 -7.90
CA ALA A 27 -7.28 -11.57 -7.39
C ALA A 27 -8.03 -10.53 -8.27
N GLY A 28 -7.41 -10.09 -9.38
CA GLY A 28 -7.96 -9.08 -10.28
C GLY A 28 -7.78 -7.65 -9.78
N ARG A 29 -7.04 -7.43 -8.68
CA ARG A 29 -6.85 -6.10 -8.09
C ARG A 29 -5.68 -5.38 -8.75
N LEU A 30 -5.84 -4.10 -9.04
CA LEU A 30 -4.78 -3.28 -9.61
C LEU A 30 -3.57 -3.23 -8.69
N ARG A 31 -2.39 -3.28 -9.31
CA ARG A 31 -1.10 -3.07 -8.67
C ARG A 31 -0.53 -1.76 -9.15
N TYR A 32 0.03 -1.03 -8.21
CA TYR A 32 0.61 0.29 -8.43
C TYR A 32 2.09 0.24 -8.10
N ARG A 33 2.88 0.97 -8.87
CA ARG A 33 4.29 1.22 -8.57
C ARG A 33 4.53 2.72 -8.49
N MET A 34 5.41 3.12 -7.59
CA MET A 34 5.92 4.49 -7.56
C MET A 34 7.20 4.56 -8.38
N PRO A 35 7.30 5.45 -9.39
CA PRO A 35 8.52 5.61 -10.16
C PRO A 35 9.73 5.96 -9.26
N PRO A 36 10.95 5.50 -9.55
CA PRO A 36 12.12 5.76 -8.71
C PRO A 36 12.38 7.25 -8.44
N VAL A 37 12.15 8.12 -9.42
CA VAL A 37 12.28 9.58 -9.26
C VAL A 37 11.27 10.16 -8.28
N ILE A 38 10.03 9.65 -8.29
CA ILE A 38 8.99 10.07 -7.34
C ILE A 38 9.35 9.60 -5.93
N ARG A 39 9.94 8.41 -5.78
CA ARG A 39 10.43 7.92 -4.49
C ARG A 39 11.53 8.82 -3.92
N LEU A 40 12.49 9.24 -4.76
CA LEU A 40 13.55 10.15 -4.36
C LEU A 40 12.97 11.49 -3.91
N PHE A 41 12.12 12.10 -4.74
CA PHE A 41 11.46 13.36 -4.41
C PHE A 41 10.64 13.26 -3.12
N ALA A 42 9.86 12.19 -2.93
CA ALA A 42 9.08 11.99 -1.71
C ALA A 42 9.97 11.86 -0.46
N SER A 43 11.17 11.27 -0.59
CA SER A 43 12.12 11.19 0.52
C SER A 43 12.70 12.55 0.90
N GLU A 44 13.09 13.36 -0.10
CA GLU A 44 13.52 14.74 0.10
C GLU A 44 12.38 15.55 0.74
N ARG A 45 11.15 15.33 0.28
CA ARG A 45 9.97 15.97 0.88
C ARG A 45 9.77 15.64 2.34
N ALA A 46 9.81 14.36 2.67
CA ALA A 46 9.66 13.92 4.05
C ALA A 46 10.75 14.48 4.97
N GLU A 47 11.98 14.67 4.46
CA GLU A 47 13.09 15.23 5.23
C GLU A 47 12.90 16.72 5.57
N ASP A 48 12.40 17.49 4.61
CA ASP A 48 12.18 18.93 4.77
C ASP A 48 10.86 19.26 5.49
N GLU A 49 9.80 18.48 5.29
CA GLU A 49 8.47 18.75 5.85
C GLU A 49 8.26 18.19 7.26
N SER A 50 8.96 17.12 7.62
CA SER A 50 8.71 16.39 8.86
C SER A 50 9.97 16.19 9.68
N ASP A 51 9.85 16.46 10.97
CA ASP A 51 10.89 16.11 11.91
C ASP A 51 11.08 14.58 12.01
N GLY A 52 12.19 14.16 12.63
CA GLY A 52 12.52 12.75 12.73
C GLY A 52 11.50 11.93 13.54
N ALA A 53 10.81 12.54 14.52
CA ALA A 53 9.83 11.85 15.34
C ALA A 53 8.51 11.64 14.58
N GLU A 54 8.06 12.65 13.85
CA GLU A 54 6.89 12.58 12.97
C GLU A 54 7.09 11.54 11.87
N ARG A 55 8.25 11.53 11.21
CA ARG A 55 8.59 10.51 10.20
C ARG A 55 8.51 9.09 10.78
N ARG A 56 9.13 8.86 11.95
CA ARG A 56 9.09 7.54 12.61
C ARG A 56 7.66 7.14 12.97
N SER A 57 6.88 8.06 13.53
CA SER A 57 5.48 7.81 13.88
C SER A 57 4.62 7.44 12.67
N THR A 58 4.82 8.14 11.54
CA THR A 58 4.13 7.84 10.29
C THR A 58 4.48 6.46 9.75
N VAL A 59 5.78 6.10 9.74
CA VAL A 59 6.22 4.76 9.32
C VAL A 59 5.66 3.68 10.24
N ASP A 60 5.72 3.88 11.56
CA ASP A 60 5.20 2.93 12.55
C ASP A 60 3.70 2.68 12.37
N ARG A 61 2.92 3.76 12.19
CA ARG A 61 1.48 3.67 11.90
C ARG A 61 1.21 2.88 10.62
N ALA A 62 1.96 3.12 9.55
CA ALA A 62 1.77 2.43 8.27
C ALA A 62 2.08 0.93 8.38
N LEU A 63 3.22 0.58 8.98
CA LEU A 63 3.62 -0.82 9.19
C LEU A 63 2.66 -1.56 10.12
N THR A 64 2.20 -0.89 11.19
CA THR A 64 1.21 -1.43 12.11
C THR A 64 -0.11 -1.73 11.38
N ALA A 65 -0.61 -0.80 10.56
CA ALA A 65 -1.81 -1.02 9.77
C ALA A 65 -1.68 -2.22 8.82
N TRP A 66 -0.55 -2.37 8.13
CA TRP A 66 -0.29 -3.53 7.28
C TRP A 66 -0.22 -4.84 8.06
N LEU A 67 0.47 -4.87 9.21
CA LEU A 67 0.56 -6.05 10.06
C LEU A 67 -0.82 -6.48 10.56
N LEU A 68 -1.67 -5.53 10.98
CA LEU A 68 -3.04 -5.82 11.39
C LEU A 68 -3.87 -6.40 10.24
N ARG A 69 -3.73 -5.87 9.02
CA ARG A 69 -4.45 -6.39 7.84
C ARG A 69 -3.97 -7.78 7.44
N ALA A 70 -2.66 -8.03 7.49
CA ALA A 70 -2.08 -9.34 7.23
C ALA A 70 -2.56 -10.38 8.25
N ARG A 71 -2.54 -10.04 9.54
CA ARG A 71 -3.08 -10.89 10.62
C ARG A 71 -4.56 -11.19 10.44
N ALA A 72 -5.36 -10.20 10.06
CA ALA A 72 -6.78 -10.40 9.75
C ALA A 72 -6.98 -11.34 8.55
N GLY A 73 -6.16 -11.20 7.51
CA GLY A 73 -6.16 -12.10 6.34
C GLY A 73 -5.80 -13.54 6.69
N VAL A 74 -4.77 -13.76 7.53
CA VAL A 74 -4.40 -15.09 8.01
C VAL A 74 -5.53 -15.72 8.83
N ARG A 75 -6.17 -14.97 9.74
CA ARG A 75 -7.33 -15.47 10.50
C ARG A 75 -8.46 -15.89 9.57
N ALA A 76 -8.81 -15.06 8.59
CA ALA A 76 -9.84 -15.40 7.61
C ALA A 76 -9.52 -16.70 6.84
N LEU A 77 -8.25 -16.93 6.50
CA LEU A 77 -7.77 -18.17 5.87
C LEU A 77 -7.90 -19.39 6.78
N THR A 78 -7.54 -19.26 8.06
CA THR A 78 -7.50 -20.37 9.01
C THR A 78 -8.86 -20.71 9.61
N ASP A 79 -9.79 -19.75 9.68
CA ASP A 79 -11.13 -19.92 10.25
C ASP A 79 -12.10 -20.65 9.28
N GLY A 80 -11.59 -21.29 8.22
CA GLY A 80 -12.37 -22.10 7.28
C GLY A 80 -13.23 -21.29 6.30
N ARG A 81 -13.09 -19.97 6.24
CA ARG A 81 -13.67 -19.18 5.14
C ARG A 81 -12.91 -19.52 3.86
N PRO A 82 -13.58 -19.77 2.72
CA PRO A 82 -12.88 -20.03 1.47
C PRO A 82 -12.17 -18.74 1.04
N VAL A 83 -10.90 -18.64 1.38
CA VAL A 83 -10.03 -17.65 0.78
C VAL A 83 -9.57 -18.24 -0.54
N ARG A 84 -9.88 -17.54 -1.63
CA ARG A 84 -9.30 -17.83 -2.94
C ARG A 84 -7.78 -17.70 -2.78
N ALA A 85 -7.10 -18.84 -2.63
CA ALA A 85 -5.68 -18.90 -2.37
C ALA A 85 -4.91 -18.30 -3.57
N ALA A 86 -4.36 -17.10 -3.38
CA ALA A 86 -3.39 -16.51 -4.28
C ALA A 86 -2.03 -17.13 -3.97
N GLY A 87 -1.61 -18.10 -4.79
CA GLY A 87 -0.27 -18.68 -4.74
C GLY A 87 0.81 -17.65 -5.10
N ALA A 88 1.93 -17.75 -4.37
CA ALA A 88 3.29 -17.25 -4.59
C ALA A 88 3.48 -15.95 -5.41
N LEU A 89 4.06 -14.94 -4.74
CA LEU A 89 4.53 -13.67 -5.30
C LEU A 89 5.80 -13.88 -6.11
N PRO A 90 5.81 -13.60 -7.43
CA PRO A 90 7.03 -13.25 -8.14
C PRO A 90 7.23 -11.75 -7.93
N TRP A 91 8.11 -11.39 -7.01
CA TRP A 91 8.94 -10.23 -7.24
C TRP A 91 10.10 -10.66 -8.14
#